data_AF-A0A7C2AZN0-F1
#
_entry.id   AF-A0A7C2AZN0-F1
#
_cell.length_a   1.000
_cell.length_b   1.000
_cell.length_c   1.000
_cell.angle_alpha   90.00
_cell.angle_beta   90.00
_cell.angle_gamma   90.00
#
_symmetry.space_group_name_H-M   'P 1'
#
loop_
_entity.id
_entity.type
_entity.pdbx_description
1 polymer ?
#
loop_
_entity_poly.entity_id
_entity_poly.type
_entity_poly.pdbx_seq_one_letter_code
_entity_poly.pdbx_strand_id
1 'polypeptide(L)'
;MSQSVQGKLSRIVDSLETTFVERDEVARGIAAALIARQHCFFLGPPGTAKSALCKETAQAVQGADYFETLLTKFTTPEEVFGPVSLKGLENDRYERITAGKLPTA
;
A
#
# COMPACT_ATOMS: atom_id res chain seq x y z
N MET A 1 25.59 -14.65 -5.12
CA MET A 1 25.42 -14.73 -3.66
C MET A 1 24.01 -14.28 -3.31
N SER A 2 23.14 -15.22 -2.88
CA SER A 2 21.79 -14.88 -2.44
C SER A 2 21.88 -14.06 -1.14
N GLN A 3 21.40 -12.82 -1.16
CA GLN A 3 21.32 -12.02 0.06
C GLN A 3 20.28 -12.62 1.01
N SER A 4 20.60 -12.65 2.30
CA SER A 4 19.65 -13.05 3.34
C SER A 4 18.44 -12.11 3.34
N VAL A 5 17.27 -12.63 3.74
CA VAL A 5 16.04 -11.83 3.91
C VAL A 5 16.29 -10.63 4.83
N GLN A 6 17.07 -10.85 5.90
CA GLN A 6 17.48 -9.79 6.82
C GLN A 6 18.26 -8.68 6.10
N GLY A 7 19.23 -9.01 5.24
CA GLY A 7 20.00 -8.02 4.50
C GLY A 7 19.17 -7.21 3.51
N LYS A 8 18.14 -7.81 2.91
CA LYS A 8 17.18 -7.08 2.07
C LYS A 8 16.32 -6.12 2.89
N LEU A 9 15.81 -6.59 4.03
CA LEU A 9 14.99 -5.77 4.92
C LEU A 9 15.76 -4.57 5.47
N SER A 10 16.98 -4.78 5.95
CA SER A 10 17.83 -3.70 6.46
C SER A 10 18.00 -2.59 5.41
N ARG A 11 18.23 -2.95 4.14
CA ARG A 11 18.34 -1.94 3.06
C ARG A 11 17.07 -1.15 2.82
N ILE A 12 15.91 -1.79 2.93
CA ILE A 12 14.62 -1.09 2.80
C ILE A 12 14.48 -0.08 3.94
N VAL A 13 14.76 -0.50 5.18
CA VAL A 13 14.71 0.39 6.35
C VAL A 13 15.72 1.52 6.21
N ASP A 14 16.99 1.23 5.90
CA ASP A 14 18.05 2.23 5.74
C ASP A 14 17.69 3.27 4.66
N SER A 15 17.09 2.81 3.55
CA SER A 15 16.60 3.70 2.50
C SER A 15 15.48 4.62 3.00
N LEU A 16 14.50 4.08 3.74
CA LEU A 16 13.40 4.87 4.29
C LEU A 16 13.90 5.88 5.34
N GLU A 17 14.79 5.48 6.25
CA GLU A 17 15.38 6.37 7.27
C GLU A 17 16.19 7.51 6.62
N THR A 18 16.91 7.22 5.53
CA THR A 18 17.67 8.24 4.78
C THR A 18 16.74 9.22 4.04
N THR A 19 15.61 8.75 3.51
CA THR A 19 14.66 9.58 2.76
C THR A 19 13.75 10.40 3.68
N PHE A 20 13.36 9.87 4.84
CA PHE A 20 12.38 10.48 5.74
C PHE A 20 13.01 10.92 7.07
N VAL A 21 13.45 12.18 7.13
CA VAL A 21 14.04 12.79 8.33
C VAL A 21 13.08 12.75 9.52
N GLU A 22 13.59 12.37 10.70
CA GLU A 22 12.82 12.24 11.95
C GLU A 22 11.67 11.22 11.88
N ARG A 23 11.79 10.19 11.03
CA ARG A 23 10.77 9.13 10.85
C ARG A 23 11.27 7.72 11.08
N ASP A 24 12.41 7.55 11.74
CA ASP A 24 13.08 6.25 11.90
C ASP A 24 12.16 5.18 12.52
N GLU A 25 11.45 5.53 13.61
CA GLU A 25 10.50 4.61 14.25
C GLU A 25 9.34 4.22 13.33
N VAL A 26 8.87 5.16 12.51
CA VAL A 26 7.77 4.96 11.57
C VAL A 26 8.23 4.06 10.41
N ALA A 27 9.45 4.27 9.91
CA ALA A 27 10.08 3.45 8.87
C ALA A 27 10.27 2.00 9.34
N ARG A 28 10.78 1.79 10.56
CA ARG A 28 10.89 0.45 11.16
C ARG A 28 9.52 -0.18 11.39
N GLY A 29 8.55 0.61 11.87
CA GLY A 29 7.18 0.16 12.12
C GLY A 29 6.48 -0.37 10.87
N ILE A 30 6.54 0.38 9.76
CA ILE A 30 5.92 -0.07 8.50
C ILE A 30 6.62 -1.31 7.94
N ALA A 31 7.95 -1.38 8.03
CA ALA A 31 8.72 -2.54 7.57
C ALA A 31 8.40 -3.80 8.39
N ALA A 32 8.24 -3.66 9.72
CA ALA A 32 7.84 -4.75 10.59
C ALA A 32 6.42 -5.24 10.26
N ALA A 33 5.47 -4.33 10.07
CA ALA A 33 4.09 -4.68 9.72
C ALA A 33 4.00 -5.38 8.36
N LEU A 34 4.78 -4.93 7.38
CA LEU A 34 4.85 -5.53 6.05
C LEU A 34 5.25 -7.02 6.13
N ILE A 35 6.30 -7.36 6.90
CA ILE A 35 6.75 -8.75 7.04
C ILE A 35 5.77 -9.57 7.88
N ALA A 36 5.20 -8.97 8.92
CA ALA A 36 4.22 -9.62 9.79
C ALA A 36 2.83 -9.77 9.13
N ARG A 37 2.64 -9.24 7.91
CA ARG A 37 1.35 -9.16 7.22
C ARG A 37 0.27 -8.48 8.07
N GLN A 38 0.65 -7.42 8.78
CA GLN A 38 -0.22 -6.61 9.62
C GLN A 38 -0.48 -5.24 8.99
N HIS A 39 -1.51 -4.56 9.49
CA HIS A 39 -1.86 -3.21 9.07
C HIS A 39 -1.16 -2.14 9.92
N CYS A 40 -0.79 -1.02 9.31
CA CYS A 40 -0.30 0.17 10.00
C CYS A 40 -1.31 1.31 9.94
N PHE A 41 -1.39 2.08 11.01
CA PHE A 41 -2.15 3.33 11.07
C PHE A 41 -1.22 4.49 11.42
N PHE A 42 -1.21 5.53 10.59
CA PHE A 42 -0.41 6.73 10.80
C PHE A 42 -1.30 7.90 11.17
N LEU A 43 -1.17 8.38 12.41
CA LEU A 43 -1.86 9.57 12.90
C LEU A 43 -0.93 10.77 12.88
N GLY A 44 -1.41 11.90 12.36
CA GLY A 44 -0.68 13.17 12.41
C GLY A 44 -1.22 14.21 11.44
N PRO A 45 -0.74 15.46 11.51
CA PRO A 45 -1.20 16.55 10.65
C PRO A 45 -0.89 16.27 9.16
N PRO A 46 -1.63 16.88 8.21
CA PRO A 46 -1.32 16.76 6.78
C PRO A 46 0.11 17.27 6.49
N GLY A 47 0.74 16.77 5.41
CA GLY A 47 2.09 17.18 5.02
C GLY A 47 3.24 16.51 5.79
N THR A 48 2.96 15.55 6.67
CA THR A 48 3.96 14.79 7.44
C THR A 48 4.54 13.57 6.71
N ALA A 49 4.53 13.58 5.38
CA ALA A 49 5.04 12.51 4.52
C ALA A 49 4.41 11.10 4.72
N LYS A 50 3.25 10.97 5.37
CA LYS A 50 2.57 9.68 5.59
C LYS A 50 2.32 8.89 4.29
N SER A 51 1.65 9.49 3.31
CA SER A 51 1.41 8.85 2.00
C SER A 51 2.71 8.52 1.27
N ALA A 52 3.69 9.43 1.34
CA ALA A 52 4.99 9.21 0.71
C ALA A 52 5.71 7.99 1.30
N LEU A 53 5.69 7.83 2.63
CA LEU A 53 6.28 6.68 3.31
C LEU A 53 5.61 5.35 2.92
N CYS A 54 4.28 5.33 2.81
CA CYS A 54 3.56 4.16 2.30
C CYS A 54 3.98 3.81 0.86
N LYS A 55 4.04 4.83 -0.01
CA LYS A 55 4.40 4.67 -1.42
C LYS A 55 5.84 4.18 -1.61
N GLU A 56 6.81 4.80 -0.96
CA GLU A 56 8.22 4.39 -1.03
C GLU A 56 8.42 2.97 -0.48
N THR A 57 7.71 2.62 0.61
CA THR A 57 7.76 1.26 1.16
C THR A 57 7.25 0.21 0.16
N ALA A 58 6.13 0.50 -0.52
CA ALA A 58 5.59 -0.40 -1.55
C ALA A 58 6.54 -0.51 -2.74
N GLN A 59 7.10 0.61 -3.22
CA GLN A 59 8.04 0.64 -4.34
C GLN A 59 9.37 -0.08 -4.04
N ALA A 60 9.77 -0.17 -2.77
CA ALA A 60 10.95 -0.92 -2.37
C ALA A 60 10.78 -2.45 -2.47
N VAL A 61 9.54 -2.94 -2.61
CA VAL A 61 9.24 -4.38 -2.68
C VAL A 61 9.05 -4.79 -4.15
N GLN A 62 9.91 -5.69 -4.62
CA GLN A 62 9.81 -6.20 -5.98
C GLN A 62 8.49 -6.97 -6.18
N GLY A 63 7.72 -6.59 -7.21
CA GLY A 63 6.45 -7.23 -7.54
C GLY A 63 5.30 -6.85 -6.60
N ALA A 64 5.47 -5.83 -5.75
CA ALA A 64 4.35 -5.22 -5.07
C ALA A 64 3.58 -4.30 -6.02
N ASP A 65 2.27 -4.43 -5.98
CA ASP A 65 1.36 -3.43 -6.55
C ASP A 65 1.05 -2.38 -5.46
N TYR A 66 0.73 -1.14 -5.87
CA TYR A 66 0.40 -0.05 -4.97
C TYR A 66 -0.93 0.60 -5.33
N PHE A 67 -1.84 0.62 -4.35
CA PHE A 67 -3.12 1.31 -4.41
C PHE A 67 -3.18 2.45 -3.38
N GLU A 68 -3.59 3.63 -3.82
CA GLU A 68 -3.85 4.79 -2.96
C GLU A 68 -5.19 5.43 -3.31
N THR A 69 -5.94 5.82 -2.28
CA THR A 69 -7.16 6.58 -2.45
C THR A 69 -7.40 7.51 -1.26
N LEU A 70 -7.95 8.70 -1.54
CA LEU A 70 -8.40 9.63 -0.52
C LEU A 70 -9.88 9.37 -0.22
N LEU A 71 -10.17 8.82 0.95
CA LEU A 71 -11.54 8.59 1.38
C LEU A 71 -12.25 9.91 1.72
N THR A 72 -13.46 10.06 1.22
CA THR A 72 -14.37 11.18 1.51
C THR A 72 -15.71 10.66 2.02
N LYS A 73 -16.58 11.55 2.46
CA LYS A 73 -17.97 11.20 2.85
C LYS A 73 -18.80 10.61 1.70
N PHE A 74 -18.34 10.79 0.46
CA PHE A 74 -19.04 10.36 -0.75
C PHE A 74 -18.33 9.21 -1.46
N THR A 75 -17.22 8.70 -0.90
CA THR A 75 -16.48 7.60 -1.53
C THR A 75 -17.34 6.36 -1.61
N THR A 76 -17.42 5.79 -2.82
CA THR A 76 -18.23 4.61 -3.09
C THR A 76 -17.38 3.34 -3.09
N PRO A 77 -17.99 2.16 -2.83
CA PRO A 77 -17.29 0.89 -2.99
C PRO A 77 -16.71 0.70 -4.39
N GLU A 78 -17.34 1.24 -5.42
CA GLU A 78 -16.90 1.13 -6.82
C GLU A 78 -15.57 1.86 -7.06
N GLU A 79 -15.34 2.97 -6.35
CA GLU A 79 -14.09 3.70 -6.42
C GLU A 79 -12.92 2.89 -5.83
N VAL A 80 -13.17 2.16 -4.75
CA VAL A 80 -12.16 1.39 -3.99
C VAL A 80 -11.96 -0.02 -4.55
N PHE A 81 -13.04 -0.73 -4.84
CA PHE A 81 -13.06 -2.15 -5.20
C PHE A 81 -13.35 -2.41 -6.68
N GLY A 82 -13.70 -1.36 -7.44
CA GLY A 82 -14.02 -1.46 -8.87
C GLY A 82 -15.51 -1.61 -9.15
N PRO A 83 -16.00 -1.14 -10.32
CA PRO A 83 -17.42 -1.18 -10.67
C PRO A 83 -17.92 -2.59 -10.95
N VAL A 84 -19.24 -2.77 -10.90
CA VAL A 84 -19.87 -4.03 -11.34
C VAL A 84 -19.76 -4.15 -12.86
N SER A 85 -19.46 -5.36 -13.32
CA SER A 85 -19.40 -5.71 -14.75
C SER A 85 -20.80 -5.78 -15.34
N LEU A 86 -21.14 -4.85 -16.24
CA LEU A 86 -22.43 -4.90 -16.96
C LEU A 86 -22.56 -6.17 -17.80
N LYS A 87 -21.47 -6.58 -18.48
CA LYS A 87 -21.44 -7.84 -19.23
C LYS A 87 -21.62 -9.06 -18.33
N GLY A 88 -21.07 -9.03 -17.12
CA GLY A 88 -21.32 -10.08 -16.12
C GLY A 88 -22.79 -10.13 -15.75
N LEU A 89 -23.36 -8.96 -15.46
CA LEU A 89 -24.76 -8.82 -15.04
C LEU A 89 -25.75 -9.26 -16.12
N GLU A 90 -25.48 -8.96 -17.40
CA GLU A 90 -26.24 -9.46 -18.56
C GLU A 90 -26.28 -10.99 -18.63
N ASN A 91 -25.31 -11.66 -18.03
CA ASN A 91 -25.22 -13.12 -17.94
C ASN A 91 -25.52 -13.63 -16.51
N ASP A 92 -26.28 -12.87 -15.70
CA ASP A 92 -26.64 -13.18 -14.31
C ASP A 92 -25.44 -13.40 -13.36
N ARG A 93 -24.27 -12.82 -13.68
CA ARG A 93 -23.07 -12.88 -12.85
C ARG A 93 -22.73 -11.54 -12.21
N TYR A 94 -22.72 -11.50 -10.89
CA TYR A 94 -22.30 -10.33 -10.12
C TYR A 94 -20.78 -10.31 -9.94
N GLU A 95 -20.07 -9.75 -10.92
CA GLU A 95 -18.61 -9.64 -10.94
C GLU A 95 -18.16 -8.18 -10.86
N ARG A 96 -17.03 -7.89 -10.19
CA ARG A 96 -16.41 -6.55 -10.18
C ARG A 96 -15.22 -6.48 -11.13
N ILE A 97 -15.06 -5.34 -11.80
CA ILE A 97 -13.88 -5.01 -12.59
C ILE A 97 -12.82 -4.45 -11.64
N THR A 98 -11.96 -5.33 -11.11
CA THR A 98 -11.00 -4.98 -10.05
C THR A 98 -9.65 -4.47 -10.55
N ALA A 99 -9.36 -4.57 -11.85
CA ALA A 99 -8.07 -4.16 -12.40
C ALA A 99 -7.70 -2.71 -12.00
N GLY A 100 -6.53 -2.52 -11.39
CA GLY A 100 -6.09 -1.22 -10.88
C GLY A 100 -6.84 -0.71 -9.64
N LYS A 101 -7.57 -1.58 -8.93
CA LYS A 101 -8.30 -1.31 -7.69
C LYS A 101 -7.73 -2.14 -6.55
N LEU A 102 -8.09 -1.78 -5.32
CA LEU A 102 -7.53 -2.38 -4.09
C LEU A 102 -7.37 -3.92 -4.11
N PRO A 103 -8.29 -4.73 -4.68
CA PRO A 103 -8.13 -6.19 -4.68
C PRO A 103 -7.01 -6.74 -5.59
N THR A 104 -6.61 -6.03 -6.63
CA THR A 104 -5.65 -6.50 -7.66
C THR A 104 -4.67 -5.41 -8.08
N ALA A 105 -4.39 -4.48 -7.17
CA ALA A 105 -3.43 -3.41 -7.31
C ALA A 105 -2.57 -3.35 -6.05
#